data_AF-A0A2D7CLT3-F1
#
_entry.id   AF-A0A2D7CLT3-F1
#
_cell.length_a   1.000
_cell.length_b   1.000
_cell.length_c   1.000
_cell.angle_alpha   90.00
_cell.angle_beta   90.00
_cell.angle_gamma   90.00
#
_symmetry.space_group_name_H-M   'P 1'
#
loop_
_entity.id
_entity.type
_entity.pdbx_description
1 polymer ?
#
loop_
_entity_poly.entity_id
_entity_poly.type
_entity_poly.pdbx_seq_one_letter_code
_entity_poly.pdbx_strand_id
1 'polypeptide(L)'
;MRINPDTIILEQEYTHPFFDEKALKSQKFLWDLQGVDRLWFCGSYFGYGFHEDGLQSGLAVAEALGSISRPWSVAGQNDRLQLSRPHRTSA
;
A
#
# COMPACT_ATOMS: atom_id res chain seq x y z
N MET A 1 6.82 11.96 33.40
CA MET A 1 5.40 12.36 33.42
C MET A 1 4.57 11.10 33.59
N ARG A 2 3.63 11.04 34.55
CA ARG A 2 2.73 9.90 34.78
C ARG A 2 1.32 10.31 34.37
N ILE A 3 0.63 9.49 33.59
CA ILE A 3 -0.79 9.67 33.24
C ILE A 3 -1.64 9.08 34.38
N ASN A 4 -2.71 9.76 34.81
CA ASN A 4 -3.65 9.22 35.79
C ASN A 4 -4.56 8.16 35.10
N PRO A 5 -4.50 6.87 35.50
CA PRO A 5 -5.28 5.82 34.86
C PRO A 5 -6.80 6.09 34.84
N ASP A 6 -7.32 6.75 35.88
CA ASP A 6 -8.77 7.03 36.00
C ASP A 6 -9.28 8.08 34.99
N THR A 7 -8.37 8.71 34.24
CA THR A 7 -8.69 9.74 33.24
C THR A 7 -8.49 9.26 31.80
N ILE A 8 -8.06 8.02 31.60
CA ILE A 8 -7.85 7.46 30.26
C ILE A 8 -9.21 7.11 29.65
N ILE A 9 -9.55 7.77 28.54
CA ILE A 9 -10.76 7.47 27.76
C ILE A 9 -10.50 6.30 26.81
N LEU A 10 -9.30 6.24 26.23
CA LEU A 10 -8.89 5.22 25.28
C LEU A 10 -7.37 5.10 25.28
N GLU A 11 -6.89 3.87 25.25
CA GLU A 11 -5.49 3.52 25.03
C GLU A 11 -5.44 2.54 23.86
N GLN A 12 -4.52 2.79 22.93
CA GLN A 12 -4.33 1.96 21.75
C GLN A 12 -2.85 1.81 21.43
N GLU A 13 -2.48 0.58 21.12
CA GLU A 13 -1.13 0.25 20.64
C GLU A 13 -1.15 0.14 19.12
N TYR A 14 -0.25 0.88 18.47
CA TYR A 14 -0.12 0.89 17.02
C TYR A 14 1.32 0.61 16.63
N THR A 15 1.50 -0.22 15.61
CA THR A 15 2.81 -0.45 14.99
C THR A 15 2.89 0.32 13.68
N HIS A 16 4.00 1.02 13.46
CA HIS A 16 4.25 1.78 12.24
C HIS A 16 5.26 1.03 11.35
N PRO A 17 5.09 1.07 10.01
CA PRO A 17 6.10 0.56 9.10
C PRO A 17 7.46 1.21 9.35
N PHE A 18 8.50 0.39 9.46
CA PHE A 18 9.88 0.87 9.55
C PHE A 18 10.59 0.61 8.22
N PHE A 19 11.02 1.68 7.56
CA PHE A 19 11.62 1.64 6.24
C PHE A 19 13.14 1.78 6.31
N ASP A 20 13.82 0.73 6.74
CA ASP A 20 15.27 0.66 6.62
C ASP A 20 15.71 0.45 5.16
N GLU A 21 17.02 0.47 4.93
CA GLU A 21 17.58 0.29 3.59
C GLU A 21 17.15 -1.04 2.94
N LYS A 22 17.03 -2.12 3.73
CA LYS A 22 16.64 -3.44 3.22
C LYS A 22 15.15 -3.46 2.84
N ALA A 23 14.31 -2.86 3.66
CA ALA A 23 12.89 -2.69 3.41
C ALA A 23 12.67 -1.88 2.13
N LEU A 24 13.35 -0.74 1.96
CA LEU A 24 13.25 0.10 0.77
C LEU A 24 13.75 -0.58 -0.50
N LYS A 25 14.81 -1.40 -0.42
CA LYS A 25 15.26 -2.22 -1.55
C LYS A 25 14.23 -3.27 -1.94
N SER A 26 13.63 -3.93 -0.96
CA SER A 26 12.65 -5.00 -1.19
C SER A 26 11.29 -4.47 -1.64
N GLN A 27 10.91 -3.27 -1.19
CA GLN A 27 9.64 -2.61 -1.50
C GLN A 27 9.38 -2.48 -3.01
N LYS A 28 10.44 -2.31 -3.81
CA LYS A 28 10.35 -2.17 -5.28
C LYS A 28 9.77 -3.39 -5.97
N PHE A 29 9.86 -4.56 -5.34
CA PHE A 29 9.39 -5.83 -5.89
C PHE A 29 7.97 -6.19 -5.44
N LEU A 30 7.33 -5.38 -4.58
CA LEU A 30 5.99 -5.69 -4.07
C LEU A 30 4.96 -5.82 -5.19
N TRP A 31 5.07 -5.01 -6.24
CA TRP A 31 4.17 -5.06 -7.39
C TRP A 31 4.33 -6.33 -8.24
N ASP A 32 5.46 -7.02 -8.12
CA ASP A 32 5.70 -8.28 -8.84
C ASP A 32 4.93 -9.46 -8.19
N LEU A 33 4.39 -9.27 -6.97
CA LEU A 33 3.61 -10.28 -6.25
C LEU A 33 2.15 -10.37 -6.68
N GLN A 34 1.66 -9.39 -7.44
CA GLN A 34 0.23 -9.28 -7.75
C GLN A 34 -0.23 -10.41 -8.67
N GLY A 35 -1.31 -11.09 -8.30
CA GLY A 35 -1.95 -12.15 -9.09
C GLY A 35 -1.27 -13.52 -8.99
N VAL A 36 -0.12 -13.63 -8.34
CA VAL A 36 0.54 -14.92 -8.07
C VAL A 36 -0.32 -15.74 -7.13
N ASP A 37 -0.67 -16.97 -7.53
CA ASP A 37 -1.55 -17.88 -6.77
C ASP A 37 -2.88 -17.26 -6.32
N ARG A 38 -3.42 -16.34 -7.13
CA ARG A 38 -4.66 -15.58 -6.84
C ARG A 38 -4.55 -14.66 -5.61
N LEU A 39 -3.33 -14.31 -5.20
CA LEU A 39 -3.08 -13.38 -4.11
C LEU A 39 -2.82 -11.97 -4.65
N TRP A 40 -3.33 -10.99 -3.91
CA TRP A 40 -3.22 -9.57 -4.24
C TRP A 40 -2.92 -8.80 -2.96
N PHE A 41 -1.94 -7.91 -3.01
CA PHE A 41 -1.47 -7.16 -1.85
C PHE A 41 -1.60 -5.66 -2.10
N CYS A 42 -2.04 -4.91 -1.09
CA CYS A 42 -2.07 -3.45 -1.09
C CYS A 42 -1.88 -2.94 0.35
N GLY A 43 -1.57 -1.66 0.51
CA GLY A 43 -1.47 -1.02 1.83
C GLY A 43 -0.31 -0.03 1.92
N SER A 44 -0.07 0.45 3.13
CA SER A 44 0.90 1.53 3.42
C SER A 44 2.36 1.16 3.10
N TYR A 45 2.69 -0.14 3.03
CA TYR A 45 3.99 -0.65 2.61
C TYR A 45 4.29 -0.48 1.12
N PHE A 46 3.28 -0.17 0.28
CA PHE A 46 3.47 0.13 -1.14
C PHE A 46 3.94 1.57 -1.41
N GLY A 47 4.21 2.32 -0.34
CA GLY A 47 4.82 3.65 -0.36
C GLY A 47 5.55 3.92 0.96
N TYR A 48 5.39 5.09 1.57
CA TYR A 48 6.15 5.49 2.76
C TYR A 48 5.34 5.45 4.05
N GLY A 49 4.32 4.60 4.13
CA GLY A 49 3.55 4.37 5.35
C GLY A 49 2.34 5.28 5.54
N PHE A 50 2.01 6.15 4.58
CA PHE A 50 0.92 7.11 4.72
C PHE A 50 -0.43 6.55 4.26
N HIS A 51 -1.51 7.20 4.70
CA HIS A 51 -2.87 6.85 4.26
C HIS A 51 -3.04 6.90 2.73
N GLU A 52 -2.39 7.86 2.08
CA GLU A 52 -2.45 7.99 0.62
C GLU A 52 -1.78 6.80 -0.10
N ASP A 53 -0.71 6.22 0.47
CA ASP A 53 -0.06 5.03 -0.08
C ASP A 53 -1.02 3.83 -0.03
N GLY A 54 -1.75 3.69 1.08
CA GLY A 54 -2.79 2.68 1.24
C GLY A 54 -3.97 2.88 0.29
N LEU A 55 -4.45 4.12 0.16
CA LEU A 55 -5.56 4.47 -0.72
C LEU A 55 -5.23 4.18 -2.19
N GLN A 56 -4.11 4.70 -2.69
CA GLN A 56 -3.73 4.53 -4.09
C GLN A 56 -3.44 3.06 -4.41
N SER A 57 -2.71 2.34 -3.55
CA SER A 57 -2.41 0.93 -3.78
C SER A 57 -3.67 0.06 -3.76
N GLY A 58 -4.59 0.30 -2.83
CA GLY A 58 -5.86 -0.43 -2.76
C GLY A 58 -6.71 -0.25 -4.02
N LEU A 59 -6.83 0.99 -4.50
CA LEU A 59 -7.55 1.27 -5.74
C LEU A 59 -6.85 0.63 -6.96
N ALA A 60 -5.53 0.77 -7.08
CA ALA A 60 -4.78 0.18 -8.19
C ALA A 60 -4.91 -1.35 -8.24
N VAL A 61 -4.92 -2.02 -7.08
CA VAL A 61 -5.16 -3.47 -6.99
C VAL A 61 -6.58 -3.84 -7.35
N ALA A 62 -7.57 -3.11 -6.86
CA ALA A 62 -8.97 -3.36 -7.20
C ALA A 62 -9.22 -3.21 -8.71
N GLU A 63 -8.60 -2.21 -9.34
CA GLU A 63 -8.69 -1.98 -10.79
C GLU A 63 -8.03 -3.13 -11.58
N ALA A 64 -6.85 -3.58 -11.15
CA ALA A 64 -6.14 -4.68 -11.79
C ALA A 64 -6.86 -6.04 -11.64
N LEU A 65 -7.36 -6.33 -10.44
CA LEU A 65 -8.10 -7.56 -10.13
C LEU A 65 -9.47 -7.59 -10.82
N GLY A 66 -10.19 -6.47 -10.80
CA GLY A 66 -11.54 -6.37 -11.34
C GLY A 66 -11.61 -6.06 -12.83
N SER A 67 -10.51 -5.60 -13.44
CA SER A 67 -10.52 -5.02 -14.79
C SER A 67 -11.54 -3.89 -14.96
N ILE A 68 -11.80 -3.14 -13.88
CA ILE A 68 -12.74 -2.02 -13.82
C ILE A 68 -11.99 -0.81 -13.30
N SER A 69 -11.95 0.25 -14.08
CA SER A 69 -11.39 1.54 -13.64
C SER A 69 -12.33 2.25 -12.67
N ARG A 70 -11.78 2.96 -11.69
CA ARG A 70 -12.58 3.85 -10.83
C ARG A 70 -13.35 4.89 -11.69
N PRO A 71 -14.58 5.28 -11.33
CA PRO A 71 -15.44 6.13 -12.18
C PRO A 71 -15.11 7.63 -12.15
N TRP A 72 -13.96 8.01 -11.58
CA TRP A 72 -13.49 9.39 -11.49
C TRP A 72 -12.01 9.49 -11.89
N SER A 73 -11.61 10.67 -12.36
CA SER A 73 -10.21 10.97 -12.70
C SER A 73 -9.68 12.05 -11.78
N VAL A 74 -8.45 11.86 -11.29
CA VAL A 74 -7.73 12.85 -10.49
C VAL A 74 -6.28 12.93 -10.96
N ALA A 75 -5.70 14.12 -10.94
CA ALA A 75 -4.28 14.29 -11.23
C ALA A 75 -3.45 13.48 -10.21
N GLY A 76 -2.45 12.76 -10.68
CA GLY A 76 -1.53 12.00 -9.83
C GLY A 76 -2.14 10.82 -9.08
N GLN A 77 -3.21 10.20 -9.62
CA GLN A 77 -3.98 9.13 -8.95
C GLN A 77 -3.18 7.90 -8.52
N ASN A 78 -1.97 7.71 -9.05
CA ASN A 78 -1.05 6.61 -8.74
C ASN A 78 0.41 7.11 -8.52
N ASP A 79 0.63 8.41 -8.33
CA ASP A 79 1.98 9.00 -8.31
C ASP A 79 2.85 8.53 -7.14
N ARG A 80 2.22 7.97 -6.10
CA ARG A 80 2.94 7.42 -4.95
C ARG A 80 3.39 5.97 -5.15
N LEU A 81 2.89 5.30 -6.19
CA LEU A 81 3.10 3.88 -6.42
C LEU A 81 4.30 3.64 -7.34
N GLN A 82 5.19 2.75 -6.92
CA GLN A 82 6.28 2.26 -7.76
C GLN A 82 5.80 1.11 -8.66
N LEU A 83 4.85 1.38 -9.55
CA LEU A 83 4.31 0.36 -10.45
C LEU A 83 5.43 -0.22 -11.32
N SER A 84 5.66 -1.54 -11.22
CA SER A 84 6.54 -2.27 -12.13
C SER A 84 6.04 -2.06 -13.57
N ARG A 85 6.95 -1.80 -14.52
CA ARG A 85 6.60 -1.89 -15.95
C ARG A 85 6.07 -3.30 -16.21
N PRO A 86 4.96 -3.46 -16.96
CA PRO A 86 4.38 -4.78 -17.19
C PRO A 86 5.44 -5.69 -17.81
N HIS A 87 5.74 -6.80 -17.12
CA HIS A 87 6.46 -7.90 -17.75
C HIS A 87 5.56 -8.38 -18.89
N ARG A 88 6.06 -8.34 -20.14
CA ARG A 88 5.33 -8.95 -21.25
C ARG A 88 5.14 -10.42 -20.90
N THR A 89 3.96 -10.79 -20.46
CA THR A 89 3.56 -12.20 -20.39
C THR A 89 3.49 -12.68 -21.83
N SER A 90 4.51 -13.42 -22.26
CA SER A 90 4.38 -14.31 -23.42
C SER A 90 3.28 -15.31 -23.11
N ALA A 91 2.24 -15.29 -23.95
CA ALA A 91 1.21 -16.32 -24.05
C ALA A 91 1.82 -17.68 -24.40
#